data_AF-A0A941ULW0-F1
#
_entry.id   AF-A0A941ULW0-F1
#
_cell.length_a   1.000
_cell.length_b   1.000
_cell.length_c   1.000
_cell.angle_alpha   90.00
_cell.angle_beta   90.00
_cell.angle_gamma   90.00
#
_symmetry.space_group_name_H-M   'P 1'
#
loop_
_entity.id
_entity.type
_entity.pdbx_description
1 polymer ?
#
loop_
_entity_poly.entity_id
_entity_poly.type
_entity_poly.pdbx_seq_one_letter_code
_entity_poly.pdbx_strand_id
1 'polypeptide(L)' 'NGIVGQLPGCANAFVGCGFSGHGIQQAPAVARGLAELIALGGYETLDLAPLSPQRIIEGRALLERNVI' A
#
# COMPACT_ATOMS: atom_id res chain seq x y z
N ASN A 1 0.21 6.18 8.48
CA ASN A 1 -0.66 5.49 7.52
C ASN A 1 -0.05 5.45 6.15
N GLY A 2 0.62 4.32 5.86
CA GLY A 2 1.16 4.05 4.54
C GLY A 2 0.09 4.10 3.44
N ILE A 3 0.56 4.38 2.23
CA ILE A 3 -0.20 4.32 0.99
C ILE A 3 0.57 3.43 0.03
N VAL A 4 -0.02 2.31 -0.36
CA VAL A 4 0.62 1.28 -1.19
C VAL A 4 -0.36 0.79 -2.26
N GLY A 5 0.07 0.79 -3.52
CA GLY A 5 -0.69 0.20 -4.61
C GLY A 5 -0.70 1.07 -5.87
N GLN A 6 -1.60 0.74 -6.79
CA GLN A 6 -1.76 1.46 -8.05
C GLN A 6 -2.41 2.84 -7.82
N LEU A 7 -1.92 3.86 -8.55
CA LEU A 7 -2.52 5.18 -8.56
C LEU A 7 -3.84 5.18 -9.36
N PRO A 8 -4.97 5.60 -8.75
CA PRO A 8 -6.27 5.65 -9.43
C PRO A 8 -6.21 6.51 -10.70
N GLY A 9 -6.72 5.98 -11.81
CA GLY A 9 -6.68 6.65 -13.12
C GLY A 9 -5.36 6.47 -13.90
N CYS A 10 -4.37 5.77 -13.34
CA CYS A 10 -3.10 5.49 -14.01
C CYS A 10 -2.83 3.98 -14.06
N ALA A 11 -2.83 3.37 -15.25
CA ALA A 11 -2.68 1.91 -15.40
C ALA A 11 -1.32 1.38 -14.89
N ASN A 12 -0.24 2.14 -15.08
CA ASN A 12 1.14 1.66 -14.87
C ASN A 12 1.92 2.52 -13.86
N ALA A 13 1.21 3.19 -12.94
CA ALA A 13 1.84 4.01 -11.91
C ALA A 13 1.48 3.48 -10.53
N PHE A 14 2.49 3.27 -9.69
CA PHE A 14 2.38 2.66 -8.38
C PHE A 14 3.06 3.53 -7.32
N VAL A 15 2.56 3.47 -6.10
CA VAL A 15 3.09 4.24 -4.97
C VAL A 15 3.34 3.34 -3.77
N GLY A 16 4.38 3.65 -3.01
CA GLY A 16 4.67 3.13 -1.69
C GLY A 16 5.25 4.23 -0.83
N CYS A 17 4.41 4.98 -0.11
CA CYS A 17 4.82 6.16 0.66
C CYS A 17 4.01 6.33 1.96
N GLY A 18 4.29 7.39 2.73
CA GLY A 18 3.48 7.74 3.92
C GLY A 18 3.76 6.90 5.17
N PHE A 19 4.95 6.30 5.28
CA PHE A 19 5.34 5.42 6.39
C PHE A 19 5.91 6.14 7.63
N SER A 20 5.92 7.46 7.64
CA SER A 20 6.21 8.30 8.82
C SER A 20 7.39 7.83 9.70
N GLY A 21 8.56 7.63 9.09
CA GLY A 21 9.78 7.20 9.80
C GLY A 21 9.93 5.70 10.04
N HIS A 22 8.87 4.91 9.90
CA HIS A 22 8.86 3.45 10.10
C HIS A 22 9.05 2.65 8.81
N GLY A 23 9.28 3.35 7.69
CA GLY A 23 9.36 2.74 6.36
C GLY A 23 10.43 1.65 6.24
N ILE A 24 11.53 1.74 6.99
CA ILE A 24 12.58 0.71 6.93
C ILE A 24 12.11 -0.66 7.46
N GLN A 25 11.25 -0.66 8.49
CA GLN A 25 10.69 -1.89 9.06
C GLN A 25 9.64 -2.49 8.12
N GLN A 26 8.92 -1.65 7.40
CA GLN A 26 7.80 -2.03 6.53
C GLN A 26 8.24 -2.33 5.09
N ALA A 27 9.42 -1.86 4.67
CA ALA A 27 9.92 -1.96 3.30
C ALA A 27 9.87 -3.39 2.71
N PRO A 28 10.24 -4.47 3.44
CA PRO A 28 10.18 -5.82 2.87
C PRO A 28 8.77 -6.25 2.45
N ALA A 29 7.77 -5.97 3.30
CA ALA A 29 6.37 -6.30 3.02
C ALA A 29 5.80 -5.45 1.87
N VAL A 30 6.10 -4.14 1.89
CA VAL A 30 5.65 -3.19 0.86
C VAL A 30 6.25 -3.55 -0.51
N ALA A 31 7.55 -3.86 -0.56
CA ALA A 31 8.21 -4.23 -1.81
C ALA A 31 7.69 -5.55 -2.36
N ARG A 32 7.46 -6.56 -1.50
CA ARG A 32 6.85 -7.82 -1.91
C ARG A 32 5.46 -7.61 -2.51
N GLY A 33 4.59 -6.90 -1.81
CA GLY A 33 3.23 -6.66 -2.28
C GLY A 33 3.18 -5.84 -3.57
N LEU A 34 4.03 -4.81 -3.71
CA LEU A 34 4.11 -4.05 -4.97
C LEU A 34 4.64 -4.91 -6.12
N ALA A 35 5.65 -5.75 -5.88
CA ALA A 35 6.16 -6.64 -6.92
C ALA A 35 5.10 -7.64 -7.41
N GLU A 36 4.33 -8.22 -6.50
CA GLU A 36 3.20 -9.10 -6.83
C GLU A 36 2.11 -8.36 -7.59
N LEU A 37 1.70 -7.18 -7.11
CA LEU A 37 0.68 -6.38 -7.77
C LEU A 37 1.09 -6.00 -9.21
N ILE A 38 2.36 -5.63 -9.42
CA ILE A 38 2.90 -5.26 -10.73
C ILE A 38 3.01 -6.48 -11.65
N ALA A 39 3.54 -7.61 -11.16
CA ALA A 39 3.86 -8.76 -12.00
C ALA A 39 2.67 -9.70 -12.23
N LEU A 40 1.77 -9.81 -11.25
CA LEU A 40 0.70 -10.79 -11.19
C LEU A 40 -0.70 -10.15 -11.22
N GLY A 41 -0.79 -8.83 -11.08
CA GLY A 41 -2.07 -8.10 -11.07
C GLY A 41 -2.84 -8.21 -9.74
N GLY A 42 -2.25 -8.82 -8.72
CA GLY A 42 -2.87 -9.00 -7.41
C GLY A 42 -1.85 -9.29 -6.32
N TYR A 43 -2.29 -9.22 -5.06
CA TYR A 43 -1.50 -9.64 -3.91
C TYR A 43 -1.65 -11.15 -3.70
N GLU A 44 -0.54 -11.84 -3.44
CA GLU A 44 -0.51 -13.29 -3.21
C GLU A 44 -0.06 -13.63 -1.79
N THR A 45 1.01 -12.99 -1.31
CA THR A 45 1.61 -13.32 -0.01
C THR A 45 1.04 -12.49 1.14
N LEU A 46 0.74 -11.22 0.89
CA LEU A 46 0.20 -10.30 1.87
C LEU A 46 -0.77 -9.32 1.22
N ASP A 47 -2.01 -9.29 1.72
CA ASP A 47 -3.01 -8.34 1.26
C ASP A 47 -2.70 -6.92 1.77
N LEU A 48 -2.24 -6.06 0.87
CA LEU A 48 -2.02 -4.63 1.12
C LEU A 48 -3.18 -3.76 0.62
N ALA A 49 -4.32 -4.33 0.19
CA ALA A 49 -5.48 -3.56 -0.27
C ALA A 49 -5.98 -2.52 0.76
N PRO A 50 -5.91 -2.76 2.09
CA PRO A 50 -6.25 -1.73 3.07
C PRO A 50 -5.37 -0.48 3.02
N LEU A 51 -4.19 -0.54 2.40
CA LEU A 51 -3.28 0.59 2.18
C LEU A 51 -3.47 1.27 0.81
N SER A 52 -4.35 0.75 -0.05
CA SER A 52 -4.57 1.27 -1.40
C SER A 52 -4.90 2.77 -1.41
N PRO A 53 -4.34 3.57 -2.36
CA PRO A 53 -4.77 4.95 -2.56
C PRO A 53 -6.29 5.10 -2.76
N GLN A 54 -6.94 4.06 -3.30
CA GLN A 54 -8.38 4.03 -3.53
C GLN A 54 -9.20 4.27 -2.25
N ARG A 55 -8.69 3.84 -1.08
CA ARG A 55 -9.36 4.07 0.21
C ARG A 55 -9.55 5.55 0.53
N ILE A 56 -8.67 6.42 0.02
CA ILE A 56 -8.73 7.87 0.24
C ILE A 56 -9.88 8.46 -0.58
N ILE A 57 -10.02 8.04 -1.83
CA ILE A 57 -11.11 8.45 -2.72
C ILE A 57 -12.47 8.00 -2.14
N GLU A 58 -12.51 6.79 -1.59
CA GLU A 58 -13.72 6.20 -1.01
C GLU A 58 -14.00 6.67 0.43
N GLY A 59 -13.16 7.52 1.02
CA GLY A 59 -13.32 7.97 2.40
C GLY A 59 -13.18 6.85 3.45
N ARG A 60 -12.58 5.71 3.09
CA ARG A 60 -12.34 4.57 3.98
C ARG A 60 -11.07 4.80 4.79
N ALA A 61 -11.23 5.35 5.99
CA ALA A 61 -10.14 5.58 6.92
C ALA A 61 -9.54 4.25 7.43
N LEU A 62 -8.21 4.19 7.49
CA LEU A 62 -7.47 3.12 8.15
C LEU A 62 -6.97 3.63 9.49
N LEU A 63 -7.51 3.09 10.58
CA LEU A 63 -7.19 3.52 11.94
C LEU A 63 -6.01 2.70 12.49
N GLU A 64 -4.89 3.36 12.68
CA GLU A 64 -3.69 2.79 13.29
C GLU A 64 -3.80 2.86 14.83
N ARG A 65 -4.50 1.90 15.45
CA ARG A 65 -4.78 1.94 16.91
C ARG A 65 -3.58 1.59 17.79
N ASN A 66 -2.56 0.93 17.23
CA ASN A 66 -1.43 0.37 17.98
C ASN A 66 -0.08 0.91 17.44
N VAL A 67 -0.04 2.19 17.08
CA VAL A 67 1.23 2.87 16.77
C VAL A 67 1.74 3.50 18.07
N ILE A 68 2.95 3.09 18.49
CA ILE A 68 3.66 3.56 19.69
C ILE A 68 4.83 4.43 19.25
#